data_AF-W1S534-F1
#
_entry.id   AF-W1S534-F1
#
_cell.length_a   1.000
_cell.length_b   1.000
_cell.length_c   1.000
_cell.angle_alpha   90.00
_cell.angle_beta   90.00
_cell.angle_gamma   90.00
#
_symmetry.space_group_name_H-M   'P 1'
#
loop_
_entity.id
_entity.type
_entity.pdbx_description
1 polymer ?
#
loop_
_entity_poly.entity_id
_entity_poly.type
_entity_poly.pdbx_seq_one_letter_code
_entity_poly.pdbx_strand_id
1 'polypeptide(L)'
;MTDALLIRIAEALERLAPSPPGSADLAAAPAYVWDGRAIHAVEAFAPVDYALLTGIEAQKDALLANTRRHAAGHAAHDVLLWGARGTGKSA
;
A
#
# COMPACT_ATOMS: atom_id res chain seq x y z
N MET A 1 -17.77 33.89 -23.84
CA MET A 1 -16.69 34.74 -23.27
C MET A 1 -16.10 34.17 -21.98
N THR A 2 -16.74 33.22 -21.30
CA THR A 2 -16.30 32.66 -20.01
C THR A 2 -15.34 31.48 -20.14
N ASP A 3 -15.55 30.58 -21.11
CA ASP A 3 -14.77 29.35 -21.23
C ASP A 3 -13.30 29.58 -21.56
N ALA A 4 -12.99 30.53 -22.45
CA ALA A 4 -11.61 30.88 -22.77
C ALA A 4 -10.84 31.44 -21.56
N LEU A 5 -11.53 32.15 -20.67
CA LEU A 5 -10.94 32.65 -19.42
C LEU A 5 -10.72 31.51 -18.43
N LEU A 6 -11.70 30.60 -18.30
CA LEU A 6 -11.60 29.41 -17.44
C LEU A 6 -10.47 28.47 -17.90
N ILE A 7 -10.31 28.25 -19.20
CA ILE A 7 -9.21 27.46 -19.78
C ILE A 7 -7.87 28.10 -19.45
N ARG A 8 -7.70 29.41 -19.67
CA ARG A 8 -6.45 30.11 -19.36
C ARG A 8 -6.08 30.03 -17.87
N ILE A 9 -7.08 30.08 -16.99
CA ILE A 9 -6.89 29.90 -15.54
C ILE A 9 -6.48 28.44 -15.25
N ALA A 10 -7.17 27.45 -15.81
CA ALA A 10 -6.83 26.04 -15.63
C ALA A 10 -5.40 25.73 -16.08
N GLU A 11 -5.01 26.18 -17.28
CA GLU A 11 -3.65 26.01 -17.80
C GLU A 11 -2.59 26.71 -16.94
N ALA A 12 -2.91 27.87 -16.37
CA ALA A 12 -2.02 28.57 -15.45
C ALA A 12 -1.86 27.81 -14.13
N LEU A 13 -2.94 27.24 -13.60
CA LEU A 13 -2.92 26.40 -12.41
C LEU A 13 -2.17 25.08 -12.64
N GLU A 14 -2.34 24.45 -13.81
CA GLU A 14 -1.61 23.23 -14.19
C GLU A 14 -0.10 23.46 -14.28
N ARG A 15 0.35 24.61 -14.81
CA ARG A 15 1.77 24.97 -14.83
C ARG A 15 2.36 25.24 -13.44
N LEU A 16 1.53 25.69 -12.49
CA LEU A 16 1.93 25.97 -11.11
C LEU A 16 1.87 24.73 -10.21
N ALA A 17 1.08 23.72 -10.59
CA ALA A 17 0.96 22.50 -9.83
C ALA A 17 2.27 21.68 -9.95
N PRO A 18 2.90 21.28 -8.83
CA PRO A 18 4.01 20.34 -8.90
C PRO A 18 3.51 19.02 -9.49
N SER A 19 4.34 18.36 -10.30
CA SER A 19 4.02 17.01 -10.78
C SER A 19 3.70 16.11 -9.59
N PRO A 20 2.65 15.27 -9.68
CA PRO A 20 2.38 14.29 -8.64
C PRO A 20 3.66 13.49 -8.34
N PRO A 21 3.99 13.25 -7.07
CA PRO A 21 5.13 12.41 -6.74
C PRO A 21 4.92 11.04 -7.40
N GLY A 22 5.95 10.56 -8.10
CA GLY A 22 5.93 9.23 -8.67
C GLY A 22 5.79 8.17 -7.59
N SER A 23 5.17 7.04 -7.93
CA SER A 23 5.13 5.86 -7.06
C SER A 23 6.53 5.26 -6.91
N ALA A 24 6.87 4.77 -5.72
CA ALA A 24 8.10 4.04 -5.47
C ALA A 24 8.17 2.75 -6.31
N ASP A 25 9.38 2.34 -6.67
CA ASP A 25 9.68 1.02 -7.23
C ASP A 25 9.43 -0.05 -6.15
N LEU A 26 8.56 -1.02 -6.46
CA LEU A 26 8.18 -2.11 -5.56
C LEU A 26 9.30 -3.14 -5.31
N ALA A 27 10.40 -3.08 -6.07
CA ALA A 27 11.58 -3.89 -5.84
C ALA A 27 12.65 -3.21 -4.96
N ALA A 28 12.50 -1.91 -4.64
CA ALA A 28 13.57 -1.12 -4.01
C ALA A 28 13.62 -1.21 -2.47
N ALA A 29 12.51 -1.58 -1.83
CA ALA A 29 12.33 -1.60 -0.38
C ALA A 29 11.54 -2.82 0.11
N PRO A 30 11.71 -3.23 1.37
CA PRO A 30 11.01 -4.38 1.94
C PRO A 30 9.56 -4.11 2.34
N ALA A 31 9.15 -2.84 2.47
CA ALA A 31 7.80 -2.45 2.84
C ALA A 31 7.41 -1.10 2.24
N TYR A 32 6.11 -0.93 2.04
CA TYR A 32 5.54 0.25 1.43
C TYR A 32 4.22 0.66 2.08
N VAL A 33 3.89 1.95 1.98
CA VAL A 33 2.58 2.50 2.35
C VAL A 33 1.92 3.14 1.14
N TRP A 34 0.63 2.87 0.96
CA TRP A 34 -0.22 3.52 -0.03
C TRP A 34 -1.01 4.63 0.63
N ASP A 35 -0.88 5.86 0.15
CA ASP A 35 -1.57 7.04 0.69
C ASP A 35 -2.88 7.37 -0.04
N GLY A 36 -3.30 6.54 -1.00
CA GLY A 36 -4.43 6.81 -1.90
C GLY A 36 -4.03 7.38 -3.26
N ARG A 37 -2.77 7.77 -3.46
CA ARG A 37 -2.25 8.37 -4.70
C ARG A 37 -0.93 7.76 -5.16
N ALA A 38 0.00 7.52 -4.24
CA ALA A 38 1.32 6.96 -4.52
C ALA A 38 1.72 5.92 -3.48
N ILE A 39 2.56 4.97 -3.91
CA ILE A 39 3.20 4.02 -3.01
C ILE A 39 4.52 4.64 -2.55
N HIS A 40 4.77 4.65 -1.25
CA HIS A 40 5.99 5.18 -0.65
C HIS A 40 6.73 4.07 0.09
N ALA A 41 8.04 4.00 -0.07
CA ALA A 41 8.87 3.06 0.70
C ALA A 41 8.87 3.44 2.18
N VAL A 42 8.85 2.44 3.07
CA VAL A 42 9.00 2.64 4.52
C VAL A 42 10.50 2.62 4.86
N GLU A 43 11.08 3.78 5.15
CA GLU A 43 12.54 3.92 5.36
C GLU A 43 13.08 3.13 6.56
N ALA A 44 12.33 3.11 7.67
CA ALA A 44 12.74 2.46 8.92
C ALA A 44 11.91 1.19 9.20
N PHE A 45 11.80 0.31 8.21
CA PHE A 45 11.01 -0.92 8.36
C PHE A 45 11.75 -1.95 9.25
N ALA A 46 11.20 -2.19 10.44
CA ALA A 46 11.69 -3.15 11.42
C ALA A 46 10.55 -4.08 11.87
N PRO A 47 10.17 -5.07 11.05
CA PRO A 47 9.09 -6.01 11.40
C PRO A 47 9.53 -6.92 12.54
N VAL A 48 8.55 -7.46 13.27
CA VAL A 48 8.81 -8.57 14.19
C VAL A 48 9.08 -9.81 13.33
N ASP A 49 10.05 -10.64 13.73
CA ASP A 49 10.31 -11.91 13.05
C ASP A 49 9.01 -12.74 13.00
N TYR A 50 8.62 -13.13 11.79
CA TYR A 50 7.45 -13.95 11.53
C TYR A 50 7.40 -15.20 12.40
N ALA A 51 8.54 -15.82 12.70
CA ALA A 51 8.62 -17.02 13.54
C ALA A 51 8.19 -16.77 15.00
N LEU A 52 8.30 -15.51 15.48
CA LEU A 52 7.91 -15.14 16.84
C LEU A 52 6.39 -14.95 17.00
N LEU A 53 5.65 -14.87 15.91
CA LEU A 53 4.18 -14.82 15.94
C LEU A 53 3.64 -16.23 16.18
N THR A 54 3.38 -16.57 17.43
CA THR A 54 2.93 -17.90 17.86
C THR A 54 1.45 -17.92 18.30
N GLY A 55 0.83 -19.10 18.29
CA GLY A 55 -0.57 -19.28 18.69
C GLY A 55 -1.57 -18.77 17.64
N ILE A 56 -1.09 -18.46 16.43
CA ILE A 56 -1.86 -17.99 15.28
C ILE A 56 -1.51 -18.76 14.00
N GLU A 57 -1.01 -20.00 14.13
CA GLU A 57 -0.51 -20.83 13.03
C GLU A 57 -1.60 -21.07 11.98
N ALA A 58 -2.84 -21.34 12.40
CA ALA A 58 -3.95 -21.51 11.47
C ALA A 58 -4.24 -20.25 10.65
N GLN A 59 -4.16 -19.07 11.26
CA GLN A 59 -4.36 -17.78 10.59
C GLN A 59 -3.21 -17.48 9.64
N LYS A 60 -1.96 -17.79 10.04
CA LYS A 60 -0.76 -17.68 9.20
C LYS A 60 -0.89 -18.53 7.94
N ASP A 61 -1.26 -19.80 8.09
CA ASP A 61 -1.41 -20.72 6.97
C ASP A 61 -2.53 -20.30 6.03
N ALA A 62 -3.69 -19.90 6.58
CA ALA A 62 -4.81 -19.42 5.79
C ALA A 62 -4.46 -18.17 4.98
N LEU A 63 -3.79 -17.19 5.61
CA LEU A 63 -3.37 -15.97 4.94
C LEU A 63 -2.33 -16.26 3.86
N LEU A 64 -1.31 -17.07 4.16
CA LEU A 64 -0.26 -17.41 3.21
C LEU A 64 -0.82 -18.17 1.99
N ALA A 65 -1.74 -19.11 2.21
CA ALA A 65 -2.41 -19.83 1.12
C ALA A 65 -3.23 -18.89 0.23
N ASN A 66 -3.99 -17.96 0.83
CA ASN A 66 -4.77 -16.97 0.10
C ASN A 66 -3.88 -16.02 -0.72
N THR A 67 -2.80 -15.51 -0.14
CA THR A 67 -1.85 -14.62 -0.81
C THR A 67 -1.12 -15.33 -1.95
N ARG A 68 -0.72 -16.60 -1.79
CA ARG A 68 -0.11 -17.40 -2.88
C ARG A 68 -1.07 -17.58 -4.05
N ARG A 69 -2.35 -17.84 -3.77
CA ARG A 69 -3.39 -17.90 -4.82
C ARG A 69 -3.52 -16.57 -5.57
N HIS A 70 -3.56 -15.46 -4.83
CA HIS A 70 -3.62 -14.13 -5.44
C HIS A 70 -2.42 -13.85 -6.34
N ALA A 71 -1.20 -14.14 -5.86
CA ALA A 71 0.03 -13.96 -6.62
C ALA A 71 0.09 -14.84 -7.89
N ALA A 72 -0.57 -16.01 -7.88
CA ALA A 72 -0.70 -16.88 -9.04
C ALA A 72 -1.84 -16.48 -9.99
N GLY A 73 -2.55 -15.37 -9.74
CA GLY A 73 -3.66 -14.91 -10.56
C GLY A 73 -4.95 -15.72 -10.39
N HIS A 74 -5.06 -16.50 -9.31
CA HIS A 74 -6.27 -17.25 -8.98
C HIS A 74 -7.24 -16.41 -8.14
N ALA A 75 -8.50 -16.86 -8.06
CA ALA A 75 -9.46 -16.30 -7.12
C ALA A 75 -8.91 -16.37 -5.69
N ALA A 76 -8.95 -15.24 -4.99
CA ALA A 76 -8.49 -15.04 -3.63
C ALA A 76 -9.49 -14.15 -2.89
N HIS A 77 -9.44 -14.16 -1.57
CA HIS A 77 -10.31 -13.39 -0.70
C HIS A 77 -9.64 -12.11 -0.21
N ASP A 78 -10.44 -11.06 -0.01
CA ASP A 78 -10.00 -9.88 0.74
C ASP A 78 -9.78 -10.25 2.22
N VAL A 79 -8.76 -9.66 2.84
CA VAL A 79 -8.35 -9.96 4.21
C VAL A 79 -8.39 -8.70 5.07
N LEU A 80 -9.04 -8.79 6.23
CA LEU A 80 -9.00 -7.80 7.29
C LEU A 80 -8.26 -8.35 8.51
N LEU A 81 -7.08 -7.80 8.82
CA LEU A 81 -6.35 -8.10 10.05
C LEU A 81 -6.77 -7.12 11.15
N TRP A 82 -7.36 -7.62 12.22
CA TRP A 82 -7.90 -6.83 13.34
C TRP A 82 -7.52 -7.46 14.69
N GLY A 83 -7.59 -6.67 15.77
CA GLY A 83 -7.14 -7.08 17.11
C GLY A 83 -6.45 -5.96 17.89
N ALA A 84 -6.19 -6.18 19.18
CA ALA A 84 -5.62 -5.19 20.09
C ALA A 84 -4.26 -4.64 19.62
N ARG A 85 -3.84 -3.46 20.11
CA ARG A 85 -2.51 -2.91 19.78
C ARG A 85 -1.41 -3.88 20.23
N GLY A 86 -0.37 -4.04 19.41
CA GLY A 86 0.77 -4.92 19.73
C GLY A 86 0.57 -6.42 19.39
N THR A 87 -0.55 -6.84 18.83
CA THR A 87 -0.81 -8.26 18.48
C THR A 87 -0.18 -8.73 17.16
N GLY A 88 0.83 -8.02 16.63
CA GLY A 88 1.53 -8.46 15.41
C GLY A 88 0.75 -8.35 14.09
N LYS A 89 -0.31 -7.53 14.00
CA LYS A 89 -1.09 -7.36 12.75
C LYS A 89 -0.33 -6.71 11.60
N SER A 90 0.70 -5.93 11.94
CA SER A 90 1.56 -5.21 10.99
C SER A 90 2.97 -5.82 10.90
N ALA A 91 3.17 -6.96 11.56
CA ALA A 91 4.43 -7.70 11.55
C ALA A 91 4.60 -8.45 10.22
#